data_AF-H0BTB6-F1
#
_entry.id   AF-H0BTB6-F1
#
_cell.length_a   1.000
_cell.length_b   1.000
_cell.length_c   1.000
_cell.angle_alpha   90.00
_cell.angle_beta   90.00
_cell.angle_gamma   90.00
#
_symmetry.space_group_name_H-M   'P 1'
#
loop_
_entity.id
_entity.type
_entity.pdbx_description
1 polymer ?
#
loop_
_entity_poly.entity_id
_entity_poly.type
_entity_poly.pdbx_seq_one_letter_code
_entity_poly.pdbx_strand_id
1 'polypeptide(L)'
;MKSIITRSGAYIATVGALLGCSPSGPAISYPSDAQLSAALEAQFASDRHSAAARDLIRTLGGESGRLRYHIRHVIHRQGSYDTRYDAVLVMGQSGTQSLQALYASMIPEADRAKLPQASLEAYEGWLRQQAQALQKTSEAQAQSLLNTLELLGKCYRDQKAGAEVTVMEGLGALVSPERNGWFAEKLALPDTVARCLPT
;
A
#
# COMPACT_ATOMS: atom_id res chain seq x y z
N MET A 1 -0.38 -38.90 89.59
CA MET A 1 0.42 -37.72 89.19
C MET A 1 0.74 -37.87 87.71
N LYS A 2 -0.04 -37.23 86.83
CA LYS A 2 0.38 -36.13 85.94
C LYS A 2 1.68 -36.40 85.16
N SER A 3 1.56 -36.76 83.88
CA SER A 3 1.80 -35.83 82.77
C SER A 3 1.50 -36.47 81.42
N ILE A 4 0.62 -35.82 80.66
CA ILE A 4 0.23 -36.10 79.28
C ILE A 4 1.23 -35.37 78.39
N ILE A 5 1.91 -36.07 77.47
CA ILE A 5 2.76 -35.47 76.44
C ILE A 5 2.03 -35.57 75.11
N THR A 6 1.54 -34.42 74.65
CA THR A 6 0.92 -34.17 73.35
C THR A 6 2.01 -34.19 72.28
N ARG A 7 1.95 -35.11 71.31
CA ARG A 7 2.76 -35.04 70.08
C ARG A 7 1.87 -34.66 68.91
N SER A 8 1.99 -33.41 68.51
CA SER A 8 1.42 -32.83 67.29
C SER A 8 2.00 -33.54 66.06
N GLY A 9 1.15 -34.14 65.24
CA GLY A 9 1.50 -34.61 63.90
C GLY A 9 1.52 -33.43 62.93
N ALA A 10 2.69 -33.11 62.39
CA ALA A 10 2.84 -32.12 61.33
C ALA A 10 2.55 -32.77 59.98
N TYR A 11 1.46 -32.36 59.34
CA TYR A 11 1.18 -32.64 57.94
C TYR A 11 2.11 -31.78 57.08
N ILE A 12 3.07 -32.40 56.38
CA ILE A 12 3.85 -31.73 55.34
C ILE A 12 2.99 -31.74 54.08
N ALA A 13 2.30 -30.63 53.83
CA ALA A 13 1.70 -30.35 52.53
C ALA A 13 2.82 -30.00 51.54
N THR A 14 3.09 -30.91 50.62
CA THR A 14 3.96 -30.68 49.45
C THR A 14 3.27 -29.73 48.48
N VAL A 15 3.48 -28.43 48.67
CA VAL A 15 3.22 -27.41 47.64
C VAL A 15 4.56 -27.11 46.97
N GLY A 16 4.87 -27.84 45.90
CA GLY A 16 6.10 -27.71 45.13
C GLY A 16 5.81 -27.24 43.71
N ALA A 17 5.61 -25.94 43.58
CA ALA A 17 5.71 -25.08 42.39
C ALA A 17 5.63 -25.75 41.00
N LEU A 18 4.52 -25.50 40.30
CA LEU A 18 4.55 -25.36 38.84
C LEU A 18 5.57 -24.25 38.53
N LEU A 19 6.78 -24.62 38.11
CA LEU A 19 7.72 -23.71 37.48
C LEU A 19 7.05 -23.21 36.20
N GLY A 20 6.33 -22.09 36.32
CA GLY A 20 5.86 -21.34 35.18
C GLY A 20 7.05 -21.05 34.28
N CYS A 21 6.94 -21.44 33.01
CA CYS A 21 7.82 -20.91 31.98
C CYS A 21 7.60 -19.39 31.94
N SER A 22 8.40 -18.65 32.69
CA SER A 22 8.58 -17.22 32.44
C SER A 22 9.17 -17.10 31.04
N PRO A 23 8.53 -16.40 30.08
CA PRO A 23 9.13 -16.17 28.79
C PRO A 23 10.28 -15.16 28.97
N SER A 24 11.46 -15.64 29.35
CA SER A 24 12.70 -14.87 29.48
C SER A 24 13.37 -14.68 28.10
N GLY A 25 12.58 -14.27 27.11
CA GLY A 25 13.10 -13.80 25.84
C GLY A 25 13.45 -12.32 25.93
N PRO A 26 14.45 -11.83 25.18
CA PRO A 26 14.67 -10.39 25.04
C PRO A 26 13.39 -9.73 24.53
N ALA A 27 13.04 -8.57 25.10
CA ALA A 27 11.88 -7.81 24.65
C ALA A 27 12.07 -7.38 23.18
N ILE A 28 11.12 -7.74 22.32
CA ILE A 28 11.13 -7.33 20.91
C ILE A 28 10.67 -5.87 20.84
N SER A 29 11.53 -4.99 20.34
CA SER A 29 11.20 -3.58 20.11
C SER A 29 10.78 -3.38 18.66
N TYR A 30 9.49 -3.13 18.43
CA TYR A 30 8.96 -2.91 17.10
C TYR A 30 9.31 -1.50 16.56
N PRO A 31 9.59 -1.35 15.25
CA PRO A 31 9.68 -0.05 14.62
C PRO A 31 8.33 0.67 14.65
N SER A 32 8.37 2.00 14.68
CA SER A 32 7.17 2.83 14.50
C SER A 32 6.70 2.85 13.05
N ASP A 33 5.42 3.13 12.83
CA ASP A 33 4.85 3.29 11.48
C ASP A 33 5.56 4.35 10.65
N ALA A 34 6.07 5.41 11.30
CA ALA A 34 6.87 6.44 10.64
C ALA A 34 8.21 5.90 10.12
N GLN A 35 8.89 5.06 10.90
CA GLN A 35 10.13 4.41 10.49
C GLN A 35 9.88 3.41 9.35
N LEU A 36 8.81 2.61 9.45
CA LEU A 36 8.40 1.68 8.41
C LEU A 36 8.07 2.43 7.10
N SER A 37 7.25 3.47 7.19
CA SER A 37 6.85 4.28 6.04
C SER A 37 8.05 4.95 5.37
N ALA A 38 9.00 5.47 6.16
CA ALA A 38 10.22 6.07 5.62
C ALA A 38 11.10 5.04 4.88
N ALA A 39 11.21 3.81 5.40
CA ALA A 39 11.95 2.74 4.74
C ALA A 39 11.27 2.32 3.41
N LEU A 40 9.93 2.19 3.42
CA LEU A 40 9.14 1.88 2.23
C LEU A 40 9.26 2.98 1.17
N GLU A 41 9.22 4.25 1.58
CA GLU A 41 9.40 5.40 0.70
C GLU A 41 10.79 5.42 0.07
N ALA A 42 11.84 5.23 0.88
CA ALA A 42 13.21 5.15 0.39
C ALA A 42 13.42 3.99 -0.60
N GLN A 43 12.83 2.83 -0.32
CA GLN A 43 12.86 1.68 -1.23
C GLN A 43 12.15 2.00 -2.54
N PHE A 44 10.95 2.57 -2.49
CA PHE A 44 10.21 2.95 -3.70
C PHE A 44 10.95 4.02 -4.52
N ALA A 45 11.63 4.97 -3.87
CA ALA A 45 12.40 6.01 -4.54
C ALA A 45 13.67 5.45 -5.22
N SER A 46 14.33 4.48 -4.60
CA SER A 46 15.60 3.90 -5.08
C SER A 46 15.43 2.73 -6.06
N ASP A 47 14.28 2.07 -6.07
CA ASP A 47 14.01 0.94 -6.95
C ASP A 47 13.98 1.37 -8.44
N ARG A 48 14.81 0.72 -9.26
CA ARG A 48 14.89 0.99 -10.70
C ARG A 48 13.62 0.55 -11.44
N HIS A 49 12.94 -0.49 -10.95
CA HIS A 49 11.71 -1.02 -11.54
C HIS A 49 10.48 -0.17 -11.22
N SER A 50 10.60 0.75 -10.25
CA SER A 50 9.53 1.64 -9.83
C SER A 50 9.46 2.96 -10.63
N ALA A 51 10.27 3.15 -11.68
CA ALA A 51 10.29 4.39 -12.46
C ALA A 51 8.93 4.75 -13.09
N ALA A 52 8.30 3.78 -13.78
CA ALA A 52 6.98 3.99 -14.38
C ALA A 52 5.90 4.26 -13.32
N ALA A 53 5.99 3.59 -12.16
CA ALA A 53 5.08 3.83 -11.05
C ALA A 53 5.26 5.25 -10.48
N ARG A 54 6.50 5.74 -10.31
CA ARG A 54 6.78 7.11 -9.87
C ARG A 54 6.22 8.14 -10.85
N ASP A 55 6.36 7.92 -12.16
CA ASP A 55 5.79 8.82 -13.18
C ASP A 55 4.27 8.82 -13.17
N LEU A 56 3.65 7.66 -12.97
CA LEU A 56 2.20 7.55 -12.81
C LEU A 56 1.71 8.27 -11.55
N ILE A 57 2.37 8.06 -10.41
CA ILE A 57 2.06 8.77 -9.16
C ILE A 57 2.21 10.27 -9.32
N ARG A 58 3.24 10.74 -10.03
CA ARG A 58 3.43 12.17 -10.32
C ARG A 58 2.33 12.72 -11.24
N THR A 59 1.90 11.94 -12.23
CA THR A 59 0.80 12.34 -13.14
C THR A 59 -0.54 12.41 -12.41
N LEU A 60 -0.86 11.40 -11.59
CA LEU A 60 -2.10 11.32 -10.84
C LEU A 60 -2.11 12.25 -9.63
N GLY A 61 -0.98 12.43 -8.96
CA GLY A 61 -0.87 13.22 -7.75
C GLY A 61 -0.57 14.70 -8.00
N GLY A 62 -0.07 15.06 -9.18
CA GLY A 62 0.48 16.40 -9.43
C GLY A 62 1.82 16.62 -8.72
N GLU A 63 2.36 17.84 -8.76
CA GLU A 63 3.68 18.17 -8.20
C GLU A 63 3.80 17.91 -6.70
N SER A 64 2.71 18.09 -5.96
CA SER A 64 2.65 17.86 -4.50
C SER A 64 2.09 16.49 -4.12
N GLY A 65 1.78 15.65 -5.10
CA GLY A 65 1.25 14.31 -4.87
C GLY A 65 2.31 13.37 -4.32
N ARG A 66 1.92 12.50 -3.39
CA ARG A 66 2.84 11.55 -2.75
C ARG A 66 2.16 10.25 -2.37
N LEU A 67 2.94 9.19 -2.27
CA LEU A 67 2.48 7.95 -1.66
C LEU A 67 2.57 8.05 -0.14
N ARG A 68 1.55 7.50 0.52
CA ARG A 68 1.54 7.19 1.94
C ARG A 68 1.30 5.71 2.11
N TYR A 69 1.92 5.14 3.14
CA TYR A 69 1.83 3.72 3.45
C TYR A 69 0.98 3.54 4.70
N HIS A 70 -0.12 2.82 4.58
CA HIS A 70 -0.95 2.43 5.72
C HIS A 70 -0.48 1.08 6.22
N ILE A 71 0.25 1.07 7.33
CA ILE A 71 0.74 -0.16 7.94
C ILE A 71 -0.43 -0.91 8.57
N ARG A 72 -0.58 -2.19 8.21
CA ARG A 72 -1.67 -3.06 8.67
C ARG A 72 -1.19 -4.02 9.75
N HIS A 73 -0.09 -4.70 9.50
CA HIS A 73 0.48 -5.70 10.40
C HIS A 73 2.00 -5.68 10.35
N VAL A 74 2.64 -5.94 11.49
CA VAL A 74 4.10 -6.05 11.61
C VAL A 74 4.42 -7.32 12.38
N ILE A 75 5.13 -8.26 11.75
CA ILE A 75 5.46 -9.57 12.31
C ILE A 75 6.98 -9.70 12.39
N HIS A 76 7.51 -9.81 13.61
CA HIS A 76 8.95 -10.01 13.81
C HIS A 76 9.37 -11.43 13.38
N ARG A 77 10.42 -11.52 12.55
CA ARG A 77 11.05 -12.76 12.09
C ARG A 77 12.56 -12.61 12.07
N GLN A 78 13.24 -13.32 12.98
CA GLN A 78 14.71 -13.51 12.96
C GLN A 78 15.53 -12.22 12.76
N GLY A 79 15.15 -11.12 13.43
CA GLY A 79 15.85 -9.83 13.34
C GLY A 79 15.31 -8.86 12.28
N SER A 80 14.30 -9.28 11.51
CA SER A 80 13.57 -8.45 10.54
C SER A 80 12.08 -8.42 10.87
N TYR A 81 11.33 -7.60 10.14
CA TYR A 81 9.90 -7.34 10.34
C TYR A 81 9.15 -7.51 9.02
N ASP A 82 8.37 -8.58 8.91
CA ASP A 82 7.40 -8.75 7.82
C ASP A 82 6.26 -7.75 8.04
N THR A 83 6.21 -6.76 7.18
CA THR A 83 5.32 -5.60 7.26
C THR A 83 4.29 -5.69 6.15
N ARG A 84 3.01 -5.80 6.51
CA ARG A 84 1.87 -5.71 5.60
C ARG A 84 1.34 -4.29 5.56
N TYR A 85 1.11 -3.76 4.37
CA TYR A 85 0.70 -2.37 4.19
C TYR A 85 -0.12 -2.16 2.92
N ASP A 86 -0.84 -1.04 2.86
CA ASP A 86 -1.50 -0.54 1.66
C ASP A 86 -0.80 0.72 1.17
N ALA A 87 -0.77 0.94 -0.15
CA ALA A 87 -0.25 2.17 -0.75
C ALA A 87 -1.41 3.11 -1.11
N VAL A 88 -1.35 4.33 -0.58
CA VAL A 88 -2.35 5.37 -0.76
C VAL A 88 -1.71 6.57 -1.44
N LEU A 89 -2.32 7.01 -2.53
CA LEU A 89 -1.98 8.27 -3.17
C LEU A 89 -2.66 9.42 -2.41
N VAL A 90 -1.87 10.29 -1.81
CA VAL A 90 -2.32 11.59 -1.33
C VAL A 90 -2.29 12.53 -2.53
N MET A 91 -3.47 12.98 -2.95
CA MET A 91 -3.66 13.84 -4.11
C MET A 91 -3.07 15.23 -3.85
N GLY A 92 -2.19 15.73 -4.71
CA GLY A 92 -1.70 17.11 -4.67
C GLY A 92 -2.53 18.09 -5.50
N GLN A 93 -3.46 17.58 -6.31
CA GLN A 93 -4.33 18.35 -7.20
C GLN A 93 -5.75 17.75 -7.22
N SER A 94 -6.69 18.42 -7.89
CA SER A 94 -8.05 17.87 -8.05
C SER A 94 -8.04 16.62 -8.93
N GLY A 95 -8.93 15.69 -8.64
CA GLY A 95 -9.02 14.45 -9.41
C GLY A 95 -9.40 14.66 -10.87
N THR A 96 -10.18 15.69 -11.19
CA THR A 96 -10.43 16.13 -12.57
C THR A 96 -9.14 16.48 -13.31
N GLN A 97 -8.24 17.25 -12.68
CA GLN A 97 -6.93 17.59 -13.26
C GLN A 97 -6.06 16.34 -13.43
N SER A 98 -6.08 15.44 -12.45
CA SER A 98 -5.35 14.16 -12.51
C SER A 98 -5.82 13.27 -13.64
N LEU A 99 -7.13 13.10 -13.81
CA LEU A 99 -7.70 12.35 -14.92
C LEU A 99 -7.41 13.01 -16.26
N GLN A 100 -7.49 14.34 -16.33
CA GLN A 100 -7.17 15.06 -17.56
C GLN A 100 -5.71 14.85 -17.96
N ALA A 101 -4.76 14.95 -17.02
CA ALA A 101 -3.34 14.72 -17.27
C ALA A 101 -3.06 13.26 -17.68
N LEU A 102 -3.70 12.30 -17.01
CA LEU A 102 -3.56 10.88 -17.35
C LEU A 102 -4.15 10.57 -18.73
N TYR A 103 -5.35 11.03 -19.05
CA TYR A 103 -5.95 10.78 -20.34
C TYR A 103 -5.19 11.48 -21.46
N ALA A 104 -4.65 12.68 -21.22
CA ALA A 104 -3.78 13.35 -22.17
C ALA A 104 -2.52 12.54 -22.51
N SER A 105 -1.98 11.73 -21.60
CA SER A 105 -0.81 10.89 -21.87
C SER A 105 -1.15 9.60 -22.62
N MET A 106 -2.41 9.17 -22.59
CA MET A 106 -2.91 8.01 -23.36
C MET A 106 -3.24 8.36 -24.81
N ILE A 107 -3.42 9.64 -25.14
CA ILE A 107 -3.78 10.10 -26.48
C ILE A 107 -2.49 10.47 -27.24
N PRO A 108 -2.27 9.94 -28.47
CA PRO A 108 -1.15 10.36 -29.30
C PRO A 108 -1.14 11.88 -29.52
N GLU A 109 0.04 12.49 -29.46
CA GLU A 109 0.19 13.95 -29.53
C GLU A 109 -0.47 14.55 -30.78
N ALA A 110 -0.33 13.87 -31.93
CA ALA A 110 -0.92 14.29 -33.20
C ALA A 110 -2.45 14.34 -33.17
N ASP A 111 -3.11 13.50 -32.39
CA ASP A 111 -4.57 13.48 -32.26
C ASP A 111 -5.03 14.42 -31.17
N ARG A 112 -4.27 14.53 -30.07
CA ARG A 112 -4.53 15.48 -28.99
C ARG A 112 -4.54 16.92 -29.49
N ALA A 113 -3.64 17.28 -30.40
CA ALA A 113 -3.58 18.62 -31.01
C ALA A 113 -4.79 18.97 -31.89
N LYS A 114 -5.54 17.96 -32.36
CA LYS A 114 -6.76 18.14 -33.17
C LYS A 114 -8.01 18.25 -32.31
N LEU A 115 -7.92 17.95 -31.01
CA LEU A 115 -9.07 18.01 -30.11
C LEU A 115 -9.41 19.47 -29.83
N PRO A 116 -10.70 19.85 -29.93
CA PRO A 116 -11.13 21.25 -29.93
C PRO A 116 -10.88 21.94 -28.58
N GLN A 117 -10.75 21.18 -27.49
CA GLN A 117 -10.47 21.68 -26.15
C GLN A 117 -9.63 20.66 -25.37
N ALA A 118 -8.63 21.14 -24.63
CA ALA A 118 -7.86 20.33 -23.69
C ALA A 118 -8.67 20.13 -22.39
N SER A 119 -9.85 19.51 -22.49
CA SER A 119 -10.73 19.21 -21.37
C SER A 119 -10.81 17.71 -21.09
N LEU A 120 -11.19 17.37 -19.86
CA LEU A 120 -11.39 15.98 -19.45
C LEU A 120 -12.44 15.29 -20.32
N GLU A 121 -13.57 15.95 -20.59
CA GLU A 121 -14.67 15.40 -21.38
C GLU A 121 -14.24 15.12 -22.83
N ALA A 122 -13.43 16.00 -23.42
CA ALA A 122 -12.92 15.80 -24.78
C ALA A 122 -11.97 14.60 -24.85
N TYR A 123 -11.08 14.45 -23.87
CA TYR A 123 -10.16 13.32 -23.80
C TYR A 123 -10.88 12.00 -23.50
N GLU A 124 -11.82 11.98 -22.56
CA GLU A 124 -12.63 10.80 -22.26
C GLU A 124 -13.48 10.39 -23.47
N GLY A 125 -14.10 11.37 -24.16
CA GLY A 125 -14.87 11.14 -25.38
C GLY A 125 -14.04 10.52 -26.50
N TRP A 126 -12.82 11.01 -26.73
CA TRP A 126 -11.91 10.44 -27.72
C TRP A 126 -11.49 9.02 -27.35
N LEU A 127 -11.12 8.76 -26.09
CA LEU A 127 -10.73 7.42 -25.63
C LEU A 127 -11.87 6.40 -25.75
N ARG A 128 -13.12 6.82 -25.47
CA ARG A 128 -14.32 5.99 -25.69
C ARG A 128 -14.55 5.71 -27.18
N GLN A 129 -14.32 6.69 -28.06
CA GLN A 129 -14.42 6.48 -29.50
C GLN A 129 -13.35 5.50 -30.01
N GLN A 130 -12.12 5.56 -29.47
CA GLN A 130 -11.09 4.57 -29.78
C GLN A 130 -11.48 3.17 -29.32
N ALA A 131 -12.06 3.04 -28.11
CA ALA A 131 -12.57 1.75 -27.65
C ALA A 131 -13.63 1.19 -28.62
N GLN A 132 -14.57 2.03 -29.10
CA GLN A 132 -15.57 1.62 -30.10
C GLN A 132 -14.95 1.20 -31.44
N ALA A 133 -13.89 1.89 -31.89
CA ALA A 133 -13.17 1.50 -33.09
C ALA A 133 -12.47 0.14 -32.91
N LEU A 134 -11.88 -0.09 -31.73
CA LEU A 134 -11.22 -1.35 -31.36
C LEU A 134 -12.19 -2.53 -31.27
N GLN A 135 -13.48 -2.34 -31.00
CA GLN A 135 -14.45 -3.46 -30.95
C GLN A 135 -14.47 -4.29 -32.24
N LYS A 136 -14.15 -3.67 -33.39
CA LYS A 136 -14.12 -4.34 -34.70
C LYS A 136 -12.88 -5.22 -34.92
N THR A 137 -11.80 -4.96 -34.19
CA THR A 137 -10.49 -5.60 -34.38
C THR A 137 -10.05 -6.43 -33.17
N SER A 138 -10.40 -5.99 -31.97
CA SER A 138 -10.13 -6.66 -30.70
C SER A 138 -11.14 -6.22 -29.63
N GLU A 139 -12.16 -7.05 -29.41
CA GLU A 139 -13.17 -6.83 -28.37
C GLU A 139 -12.55 -6.76 -26.97
N ALA A 140 -11.55 -7.61 -26.69
CA ALA A 140 -10.86 -7.63 -25.41
C ALA A 140 -10.15 -6.30 -25.10
N GLN A 141 -9.46 -5.71 -26.08
CA GLN A 141 -8.79 -4.42 -25.90
C GLN A 141 -9.78 -3.27 -25.73
N ALA A 142 -10.87 -3.28 -26.51
CA ALA A 142 -11.94 -2.31 -26.37
C ALA A 142 -12.55 -2.33 -24.95
N GLN A 143 -12.87 -3.52 -24.44
CA GLN A 143 -13.44 -3.67 -23.11
C GLN A 143 -12.45 -3.29 -22.01
N SER A 144 -11.17 -3.64 -22.16
CA SER A 144 -10.12 -3.23 -21.21
C SER A 144 -10.03 -1.71 -21.10
N LEU A 145 -10.03 -0.99 -22.24
CA LEU A 145 -9.98 0.47 -22.23
C LEU A 145 -11.22 1.08 -21.55
N LEU A 146 -12.41 0.58 -21.85
CA LEU A 146 -13.65 1.05 -21.21
C LEU A 146 -13.65 0.81 -19.70
N ASN A 147 -13.22 -0.38 -19.27
CA ASN A 147 -13.10 -0.73 -17.86
C ASN A 147 -12.10 0.19 -17.14
N THR A 148 -10.96 0.48 -17.77
CA THR A 148 -9.95 1.40 -17.24
C THR A 148 -10.51 2.82 -17.09
N LEU A 149 -11.23 3.35 -18.09
CA LEU A 149 -11.87 4.67 -17.99
C LEU A 149 -12.93 4.72 -16.87
N GLU A 150 -13.74 3.66 -16.74
CA GLU A 150 -14.76 3.58 -15.70
C GLU A 150 -14.14 3.50 -14.30
N LEU A 151 -13.12 2.67 -14.12
CA LEU A 151 -12.40 2.50 -12.86
C LEU A 151 -11.76 3.81 -12.42
N LEU A 152 -10.99 4.44 -13.31
CA LEU A 152 -10.31 5.71 -13.02
C LEU A 152 -11.33 6.82 -12.73
N GLY A 153 -12.42 6.88 -13.50
CA GLY A 153 -13.51 7.80 -13.24
C GLY A 153 -14.11 7.64 -11.84
N LYS A 154 -14.37 6.40 -11.39
CA LYS A 154 -14.88 6.12 -10.04
C LYS A 154 -13.88 6.48 -8.94
N CYS A 155 -12.60 6.22 -9.17
CA CYS A 155 -11.56 6.48 -8.17
C CYS A 155 -11.27 7.96 -7.99
N TYR A 156 -11.18 8.71 -9.09
CA TYR A 156 -10.58 10.05 -9.07
C TYR A 156 -11.54 11.20 -9.34
N ARG A 157 -12.63 11.03 -10.12
CA ARG A 157 -13.39 12.17 -10.66
C ARG A 157 -13.84 13.19 -9.60
N ASP A 158 -14.28 12.71 -8.45
CA ASP A 158 -14.81 13.55 -7.37
C ASP A 158 -13.79 13.85 -6.26
N GLN A 159 -12.53 13.46 -6.43
CA GLN A 159 -11.48 13.66 -5.45
C GLN A 159 -10.98 15.10 -5.44
N LYS A 160 -10.73 15.62 -4.24
CA LYS A 160 -10.15 16.95 -4.04
C LYS A 160 -8.63 16.85 -3.83
N ALA A 161 -7.94 17.97 -3.96
CA ALA A 161 -6.57 18.06 -3.47
C ALA A 161 -6.53 17.74 -1.96
N GLY A 162 -5.51 17.01 -1.53
CA GLY A 162 -5.36 16.45 -0.20
C GLY A 162 -6.15 15.16 0.06
N ALA A 163 -7.04 14.74 -0.86
CA ALA A 163 -7.76 13.49 -0.72
C ALA A 163 -6.84 12.28 -0.83
N GLU A 164 -7.29 11.17 -0.29
CA GLU A 164 -6.54 9.92 -0.26
C GLU A 164 -7.24 8.86 -1.09
N VAL A 165 -6.48 8.28 -2.02
CA VAL A 165 -6.97 7.23 -2.90
C VAL A 165 -6.07 6.02 -2.74
N THR A 166 -6.63 4.91 -2.26
CA THR A 166 -5.89 3.64 -2.18
C THR A 166 -5.61 3.13 -3.59
N VAL A 167 -4.33 3.04 -3.94
CA VAL A 167 -3.88 2.60 -5.27
C VAL A 167 -3.54 1.11 -5.31
N MET A 168 -3.01 0.59 -4.20
CA MET A 168 -2.71 -0.84 -4.03
C MET A 168 -3.01 -1.29 -2.60
N GLU A 169 -3.56 -2.49 -2.48
CA GLU A 169 -3.89 -3.14 -1.20
C GLU A 169 -3.10 -4.44 -1.06
N GLY A 170 -2.84 -4.85 0.18
CA GLY A 170 -2.23 -6.16 0.47
C GLY A 170 -0.77 -6.25 0.03
N LEU A 171 -0.01 -5.15 0.13
CA LEU A 171 1.42 -5.15 -0.10
C LEU A 171 2.18 -5.68 1.12
N GLY A 172 3.43 -6.09 0.86
CA GLY A 172 4.31 -6.66 1.87
C GLY A 172 5.74 -6.24 1.66
N ALA A 173 6.46 -6.06 2.76
CA ALA A 173 7.88 -5.82 2.75
C ALA A 173 8.54 -6.50 3.95
N LEU A 174 9.76 -6.99 3.76
CA LEU A 174 10.65 -7.35 4.85
C LEU A 174 11.45 -6.12 5.24
N VAL A 175 11.20 -5.59 6.44
CA VAL A 175 11.89 -4.41 6.95
C VAL A 175 12.94 -4.84 7.96
N SER A 176 14.20 -4.48 7.72
CA SER A 176 15.35 -4.89 8.54
C SER A 176 16.09 -3.68 9.08
N PRO A 177 16.60 -3.74 10.32
CA PRO A 177 17.43 -2.67 10.86
C PRO A 177 18.78 -2.64 10.13
N GLU A 178 19.26 -1.43 9.82
CA GLU A 178 20.58 -1.18 9.26
C GLU A 178 21.36 -0.20 10.14
N ARG A 179 22.67 -0.05 9.88
CA ARG A 179 23.53 0.87 10.64
C ARG A 179 22.98 2.31 10.70
N ASN A 180 22.33 2.77 9.63
CA ASN A 180 21.86 4.14 9.48
C ASN A 180 20.33 4.24 9.36
N GLY A 181 19.57 3.28 9.87
CA GLY A 181 18.12 3.33 9.85
C GLY A 181 17.48 1.99 9.55
N TRP A 182 16.53 1.99 8.62
CA TRP A 182 15.72 0.83 8.26
C TRP A 182 15.75 0.63 6.75
N PHE A 183 15.93 -0.62 6.34
CA PHE A 183 15.87 -1.03 4.94
C PHE A 183 14.61 -1.86 4.70
N ALA A 184 13.90 -1.60 3.61
CA ALA A 184 12.72 -2.34 3.23
C ALA A 184 12.98 -3.10 1.92
N GLU A 185 12.72 -4.40 1.93
CA GLU A 185 12.72 -5.25 0.74
C GLU A 185 11.28 -5.60 0.38
N LYS A 186 10.86 -5.34 -0.87
CA LYS A 186 9.51 -5.64 -1.33
C LYS A 186 9.30 -7.16 -1.40
N LEU A 187 8.20 -7.63 -0.81
CA LEU A 187 7.77 -9.02 -0.89
C LEU A 187 6.72 -9.18 -1.99
N ALA A 188 6.88 -10.21 -2.82
CA ALA A 188 5.85 -10.61 -3.76
C ALA A 188 4.80 -11.44 -3.01
N LEU A 189 3.61 -10.87 -2.84
CA LEU A 189 2.51 -11.50 -2.13
C LEU A 189 1.37 -11.85 -3.09
N PRO A 190 0.68 -12.99 -2.87
CA PRO A 190 -0.41 -13.42 -3.74
C PRO A 190 -1.69 -12.58 -3.56
N ASP A 191 -1.83 -11.89 -2.43
CA ASP A 191 -2.97 -11.08 -2.04
C ASP A 191 -2.87 -9.60 -2.42
N THR A 192 -1.84 -9.21 -3.19
CA THR A 192 -1.69 -7.82 -3.66
C THR A 192 -2.71 -7.50 -4.76
N VAL A 193 -3.48 -6.43 -4.55
CA VAL A 193 -4.54 -5.97 -5.48
C VAL A 193 -4.32 -4.53 -5.89
N ALA A 194 -4.27 -4.26 -7.19
CA ALA A 194 -4.35 -2.90 -7.74
C ALA A 194 -5.82 -2.42 -7.73
N ARG A 195 -6.06 -1.20 -7.25
CA ARG A 195 -7.43 -0.67 -7.06
C ARG A 195 -7.72 0.50 -7.98
N CYS A 196 -6.91 1.54 -7.92
CA CYS A 196 -7.15 2.80 -8.64
C CYS A 196 -5.98 3.10 -9.59
N LEU A 197 -5.55 2.09 -10.35
CA LEU A 197 -4.47 2.21 -11.32
C LEU A 197 -4.98 1.78 -12.70
N PRO A 198 -4.45 2.35 -13.80
CA PRO A 198 -4.75 1.89 -15.14
C PRO A 198 -4.30 0.44 -15.32
N THR A 199 -5.16 -0.38 -15.92
CA THR A 199 -4.94 -1.81 -16.22
C THR A 199 -4.93 -2.08 -17.71
#